data_AF-A0A6I3C719-F1
#
_entry.id   AF-A0A6I3C719-F1
#
_cell.length_a   1.000
_cell.length_b   1.000
_cell.length_c   1.000
_cell.angle_alpha   90.00
_cell.angle_beta   90.00
_cell.angle_gamma   90.00
#
_symmetry.space_group_name_H-M   'P 1'
#
loop_
_entity.id
_entity.type
_entity.pdbx_description
1 polymer ?
#
loop_
_entity_poly.entity_id
_entity_poly.type
_entity_poly.pdbx_seq_one_letter_code
_entity_poly.pdbx_strand_id
1 'polypeptide(L)'
;MERVLRRLTCSLATLATLVLVAAACSDDGGSSSTEGSSTKVVALGVLAPIDGGLTDFGRGIRNSVELAVREANAAKAVPGWT
;
A
#
# COMPACT_ATOMS: atom_id res chain seq x y z
N MET A 1 35.69 29.72 -26.60
CA MET A 1 34.46 28.94 -26.87
C MET A 1 34.07 28.01 -25.70
N GLU A 2 35.02 27.57 -24.86
CA GLU A 2 34.77 26.64 -23.73
C GLU A 2 33.83 27.19 -22.64
N ARG A 3 33.81 28.51 -22.42
CA ARG A 3 32.92 29.14 -21.43
C ARG A 3 31.45 29.22 -21.88
N VAL A 4 31.20 29.20 -23.18
CA VAL A 4 29.84 29.20 -23.76
C VAL A 4 29.27 27.78 -23.73
N LEU A 5 30.11 26.78 -24.02
CA LEU A 5 29.75 25.37 -23.96
C LEU A 5 29.42 24.93 -22.51
N ARG A 6 30.20 25.38 -21.51
CA ARG A 6 29.89 25.14 -20.08
C ARG A 6 28.59 25.78 -19.61
N ARG A 7 28.24 26.96 -20.15
CA ARG A 7 26.97 27.64 -19.81
C ARG A 7 25.78 26.90 -20.42
N LEU A 8 25.90 26.43 -21.67
CA LEU A 8 24.86 25.61 -22.30
C LEU A 8 24.62 24.28 -21.55
N THR A 9 25.67 23.60 -21.13
CA THR A 9 25.54 22.32 -20.39
C THR A 9 24.91 22.52 -19.02
N CYS A 10 25.24 23.60 -18.30
CA CYS A 10 24.62 23.92 -17.02
C CYS A 10 23.14 24.27 -17.19
N SER A 11 22.78 25.08 -18.19
CA SER A 11 21.39 25.46 -18.45
C SER A 11 20.52 24.26 -18.83
N LEU A 12 21.06 23.33 -19.62
CA LEU A 12 20.35 22.12 -20.01
C LEU A 12 20.15 21.16 -18.82
N ALA A 13 21.17 21.03 -17.96
CA ALA A 13 21.07 20.23 -16.74
C ALA A 13 20.04 20.79 -15.76
N THR A 14 19.98 22.12 -15.59
CA THR A 14 18.97 22.76 -14.72
C THR A 14 17.55 22.65 -15.26
N LEU A 15 17.38 22.66 -16.58
CA LEU A 15 16.06 22.47 -17.18
C LEU A 15 15.57 21.03 -17.01
N ALA A 16 16.47 20.05 -17.19
CA ALA A 16 16.14 18.64 -17.05
C ALA A 16 15.75 18.27 -15.60
N THR A 17 16.43 18.83 -14.60
CA THR A 17 16.06 18.59 -13.19
C THR A 17 14.73 19.26 -12.82
N LEU A 18 14.44 20.44 -13.37
CA LEU A 18 13.18 21.14 -13.10
C LEU A 18 11.96 20.40 -13.67
N VAL A 19 12.08 19.82 -14.88
CA VAL A 19 11.03 18.98 -15.47
C VAL A 19 10.79 17.72 -14.66
N LEU A 20 11.85 17.08 -14.15
CA LEU A 20 11.74 15.87 -13.34
C LEU A 20 11.06 16.12 -11.98
N VAL A 21 11.35 17.26 -11.34
CA VAL A 21 10.69 17.67 -10.08
C VAL A 21 9.23 18.05 -10.32
N ALA A 22 8.90 18.69 -11.44
CA ALA A 22 7.51 19.03 -11.78
C ALA A 22 6.64 17.79 -12.06
N ALA A 23 7.20 16.75 -12.68
CA ALA A 23 6.51 15.47 -12.87
C ALA A 23 6.28 14.72 -11.54
N ALA A 24 7.18 14.87 -10.56
CA ALA A 24 7.04 14.26 -9.24
C ALA A 24 6.09 15.03 -8.29
N CYS A 25 5.80 16.29 -8.58
CA CYS A 25 4.91 17.15 -7.79
C CYS A 25 3.53 17.36 -8.45
N SER A 26 3.22 16.59 -9.49
CA SER A 26 1.84 16.49 -9.99
C SER A 26 1.04 15.66 -8.98
N ASP A 27 0.59 16.33 -7.93
CA ASP A 27 -0.55 15.90 -7.12
C ASP A 27 -1.71 15.69 -8.11
N ASP A 28 -2.04 14.42 -8.36
CA ASP A 28 -3.14 13.99 -9.21
C ASP A 28 -4.46 14.37 -8.52
N GLY A 29 -4.77 15.66 -8.58
CA GLY A 29 -6.05 16.23 -8.23
C GLY A 29 -7.10 15.69 -9.19
N GLY A 30 -7.62 14.51 -8.89
CA GLY A 30 -8.86 14.02 -9.46
C GLY A 30 -8.70 12.99 -10.58
N SER A 31 -8.11 11.84 -10.28
CA SER A 31 -8.72 10.60 -10.76
C SER A 31 -9.64 10.06 -9.67
N SER A 32 -10.91 10.47 -9.73
CA SER A 32 -11.98 9.62 -9.22
C SER A 32 -12.04 8.39 -10.12
N SER A 33 -11.05 7.52 -9.96
CA SER A 33 -11.13 6.15 -10.41
C SER A 33 -12.40 5.63 -9.76
N THR A 34 -13.44 5.46 -10.58
CA THR A 34 -14.50 4.51 -10.31
C THR A 34 -13.80 3.15 -10.31
N GLU A 35 -13.11 2.88 -9.20
CA GLU A 35 -12.62 1.57 -8.81
C GLU A 35 -13.88 0.74 -8.71
N GLY A 36 -14.22 0.04 -9.80
CA GLY A 36 -15.22 -1.01 -9.74
C GLY A 36 -14.85 -1.85 -8.53
N SER A 37 -15.75 -1.86 -7.53
CA SER A 37 -15.53 -2.36 -6.17
C SER A 37 -14.86 -3.74 -6.21
N SER A 38 -13.54 -3.75 -6.31
CA SER A 38 -12.75 -4.96 -6.30
C SER A 38 -12.73 -5.36 -4.85
N THR A 39 -13.30 -6.53 -4.53
CA THR A 39 -13.30 -7.07 -3.18
C THR A 39 -11.87 -7.07 -2.65
N LYS A 40 -11.61 -6.20 -1.68
CA LYS A 40 -10.28 -6.08 -1.05
C LYS A 40 -10.11 -7.25 -0.10
N VAL A 41 -9.01 -7.97 -0.22
CA VAL A 41 -8.68 -9.09 0.65
C VAL A 41 -7.34 -8.82 1.32
N VAL A 42 -7.32 -8.85 2.65
CA VAL A 42 -6.10 -8.84 3.44
C VAL A 42 -5.84 -10.24 3.99
N ALA A 43 -4.64 -10.74 3.80
CA ALA A 43 -4.22 -12.01 4.39
C ALA A 43 -3.69 -11.76 5.80
N LEU A 44 -4.22 -12.49 6.78
CA LEU A 44 -3.76 -12.44 8.17
C LEU A 44 -2.96 -13.68 8.51
N GLY A 45 -1.71 -13.49 8.95
CA GLY A 45 -0.86 -14.57 9.44
C GLY A 45 -1.09 -14.80 10.93
N VAL A 46 -1.48 -16.02 11.31
CA VAL A 46 -1.61 -16.43 12.73
C VAL A 46 -0.59 -17.53 12.99
N LEU A 47 0.41 -17.23 13.82
CA LEU A 47 1.43 -18.20 14.24
C LEU A 47 1.04 -18.81 15.58
N ALA A 48 0.71 -20.09 15.56
CA ALA A 48 0.32 -20.86 16.74
C ALA A 48 0.71 -22.34 16.58
N PRO A 49 0.93 -23.07 17.69
CA PRO A 49 1.18 -24.50 17.65
C PRO A 49 -0.10 -25.23 17.21
N ILE A 50 -0.20 -25.50 15.91
CA ILE A 50 -1.35 -26.20 15.31
C ILE A 50 -1.17 -27.71 15.31
N ASP A 51 0.06 -28.17 15.48
CA ASP A 51 0.45 -29.59 15.56
C ASP A 51 1.52 -29.78 16.65
N GLY A 52 1.57 -30.97 17.24
CA GLY A 52 2.48 -31.32 18.32
C GLY A 52 1.90 -31.05 19.72
N GLY A 53 2.75 -30.67 20.67
CA GLY A 53 2.30 -30.30 22.02
C GLY A 53 1.56 -28.95 22.03
N LEU A 54 0.54 -28.82 22.89
CA LEU A 54 -0.29 -27.61 23.05
C LEU A 54 -1.20 -27.27 21.85
N THR A 55 -1.55 -28.25 21.00
CA THR A 55 -2.47 -28.05 19.87
C THR A 55 -3.83 -27.47 20.28
N ASP A 56 -4.39 -27.85 21.43
CA ASP A 56 -5.67 -27.29 21.88
C ASP A 56 -5.60 -25.79 22.11
N PHE A 57 -4.46 -25.31 22.62
CA PHE A 57 -4.21 -23.89 22.79
C PHE A 57 -4.07 -23.19 21.42
N GLY A 58 -3.29 -23.74 20.50
CA GLY A 58 -3.14 -23.15 19.17
C GLY A 58 -4.42 -23.16 18.33
N ARG A 59 -5.25 -24.21 18.45
CA ARG A 59 -6.60 -24.26 17.87
C ARG A 59 -7.51 -23.20 18.49
N GLY A 60 -7.43 -23.00 19.80
CA GLY A 60 -8.13 -21.92 20.49
C GLY A 60 -7.78 -20.53 19.95
N ILE A 61 -6.50 -20.26 19.69
CA ILE A 61 -6.04 -19.02 19.06
C ILE A 61 -6.61 -18.88 17.64
N ARG A 62 -6.44 -19.91 16.80
CA ARG A 62 -6.97 -19.90 15.42
C ARG A 62 -8.47 -19.61 15.40
N ASN A 63 -9.24 -20.34 16.20
CA ASN A 63 -10.70 -20.22 16.22
C ASN A 63 -11.16 -18.84 16.72
N SER A 64 -10.46 -18.29 17.71
CA SER A 64 -10.74 -16.94 18.23
C SER A 64 -10.49 -15.85 17.18
N VAL A 65 -9.36 -15.93 16.45
CA VAL A 65 -9.06 -14.98 15.37
C VAL A 65 -10.06 -15.12 14.23
N GLU A 66 -10.42 -16.35 13.84
CA GLU A 66 -11.42 -16.59 12.80
C GLU A 66 -12.77 -15.98 13.18
N LEU A 67 -13.21 -16.16 14.43
CA LEU A 67 -14.44 -15.55 14.93
C LEU A 67 -14.37 -14.02 14.87
N ALA A 68 -13.29 -13.42 15.36
CA ALA A 68 -13.11 -11.97 15.33
C ALA A 68 -13.14 -11.40 13.91
N VAL A 69 -12.51 -12.08 12.94
CA VAL A 69 -12.54 -11.66 11.53
C VAL A 69 -13.95 -11.76 10.96
N ARG A 70 -14.70 -12.84 11.27
CA ARG A 70 -16.10 -12.96 10.83
C ARG A 70 -16.97 -11.85 11.39
N GLU A 71 -16.84 -11.55 12.68
CA GLU A 71 -17.59 -10.47 13.33
C GLU A 71 -17.22 -9.10 12.76
N ALA A 72 -15.94 -8.82 12.55
CA ALA A 72 -15.47 -7.58 11.93
C ALA A 72 -16.00 -7.41 10.49
N ASN A 73 -16.02 -8.47 9.69
CA ASN A 73 -16.56 -8.44 8.33
C ASN A 73 -18.08 -8.24 8.34
N ALA A 74 -18.81 -8.92 9.24
CA ALA A 74 -20.26 -8.76 9.37
C ALA A 74 -20.63 -7.34 9.83
N ALA A 75 -19.85 -6.77 10.76
CA ALA A 75 -20.04 -5.41 11.26
C ALA A 75 -19.51 -4.32 10.31
N LYS A 76 -18.85 -4.68 9.20
CA LYS A 76 -18.12 -3.74 8.32
C LYS A 76 -17.20 -2.82 9.13
N ALA A 77 -16.48 -3.41 10.09
CA ALA A 77 -15.73 -2.69 11.10
C ALA A 77 -14.53 -1.89 10.55
N VAL A 78 -14.12 -2.14 9.30
CA VAL A 78 -13.01 -1.46 8.64
C VAL A 78 -13.56 -0.54 7.53
N PRO A 79 -13.59 0.79 7.75
CA PRO A 79 -14.04 1.74 6.74
C PRO A 79 -13.21 1.65 5.46
N GLY A 80 -13.86 1.67 4.29
CA GLY A 80 -13.20 1.58 2.98
C GLY A 80 -12.80 0.15 2.54
N TRP A 81 -13.18 -0.86 3.33
CA TRP A 81 -13.01 -2.29 3.05
C TRP A 81 -14.39 -2.98 3.09
N THR A 82 -15.08 -3.02 1.95
CA THR A 82 -16.44 -3.56 1.78
C THR A 82 -16.53 -4.44 0.54
#